data_AF-A0A0F8XQY0-F1
#
_entry.id   AF-A0A0F8XQY0-F1
#
_cell.length_a   1.000
_cell.length_b   1.000
_cell.length_c   1.000
_cell.angle_alpha   90.00
_cell.angle_beta   90.00
_cell.angle_gamma   90.00
#
_symmetry.space_group_name_H-M   'P 1'
#
loop_
_entity.id
_entity.type
_entity.pdbx_description
1 polymer ?
#
loop_
_entity_poly.entity_id
_entity_poly.type
_entity_poly.pdbx_seq_one_letter_code
_entity_poly.pdbx_strand_id
1 'polypeptide(L)'
;MDIVRQAFRLVEVVTAFAGRARQLYYAVVLLGHSCPRCGGKLAMVAEGRCRCRSCGHGFDPTVAFQRCPACGGKLVLRVRRYQC
;
A
#
# COMPACT_ATOMS: atom_id res chain seq x y z
N MET A 1 -10.28 -3.40 -39.35
CA MET A 1 -9.37 -3.49 -38.18
C MET A 1 -9.41 -2.14 -37.49
N ASP A 2 -10.14 -2.02 -36.38
CA ASP A 2 -10.29 -0.76 -35.65
C ASP A 2 -9.28 -0.71 -34.49
N ILE A 3 -8.10 -0.20 -34.81
CA ILE A 3 -6.94 -0.14 -33.91
C ILE A 3 -7.25 0.75 -32.68
N VAL A 4 -8.06 1.79 -32.85
CA VAL A 4 -8.42 2.73 -31.78
C VAL A 4 -9.28 2.01 -30.73
N ARG A 5 -10.31 1.28 -31.17
CA ARG A 5 -11.16 0.49 -30.26
C ARG A 5 -10.38 -0.58 -29.51
N GLN A 6 -9.43 -1.24 -30.19
CA GLN A 6 -8.55 -2.23 -29.55
C GLN A 6 -7.63 -1.59 -28.50
N ALA A 7 -7.10 -0.40 -28.77
CA ALA A 7 -6.28 0.33 -27.80
C ALA A 7 -7.06 0.68 -26.52
N PHE A 8 -8.28 1.19 -26.64
CA PHE A 8 -9.12 1.48 -25.46
C PHE A 8 -9.42 0.21 -24.65
N ARG A 9 -9.77 -0.89 -25.31
CA ARG A 9 -10.00 -2.18 -24.63
C ARG A 9 -8.75 -2.66 -23.89
N LEU A 10 -7.57 -2.48 -24.49
CA LEU A 10 -6.31 -2.86 -23.85
C LEU A 10 -6.07 -2.03 -22.59
N VAL A 11 -6.28 -0.71 -22.66
CA VAL A 11 -6.14 0.19 -21.51
C VAL A 11 -7.06 -0.26 -20.37
N GLU A 12 -8.33 -0.52 -20.64
CA GLU A 12 -9.29 -1.00 -19.63
C GLU A 12 -8.82 -2.28 -18.94
N VAL A 13 -8.38 -3.28 -19.71
CA VAL A 13 -7.92 -4.56 -19.19
C VAL A 13 -6.66 -4.40 -18.34
N VAL A 14 -5.69 -3.63 -18.82
CA VAL A 14 -4.43 -3.39 -18.11
C VAL A 14 -4.66 -2.60 -16.83
N THR A 15 -5.50 -1.56 -16.86
CA THR A 15 -5.85 -0.77 -15.67
C THR A 15 -6.56 -1.62 -14.63
N ALA A 16 -7.51 -2.46 -15.05
CA ALA A 16 -8.21 -3.37 -14.14
C ALA A 16 -7.27 -4.40 -13.51
N PHE A 17 -6.35 -4.97 -14.30
CA PHE A 17 -5.33 -5.89 -13.81
C PHE A 17 -4.40 -5.22 -12.79
N ALA A 18 -3.87 -4.04 -13.12
CA ALA A 18 -3.02 -3.26 -12.22
C ALA A 18 -3.75 -2.92 -10.90
N GLY A 19 -5.05 -2.62 -10.98
CA GLY A 19 -5.90 -2.43 -9.80
C GLY A 19 -5.94 -3.65 -8.88
N ARG A 20 -6.17 -4.84 -9.42
CA ARG A 20 -6.17 -6.10 -8.65
C ARG A 20 -4.80 -6.45 -8.08
N ALA A 21 -3.74 -6.28 -8.88
CA ALA A 21 -2.37 -6.49 -8.43
C ALA A 21 -2.01 -5.58 -7.26
N ARG A 22 -2.40 -4.29 -7.33
CA ARG A 22 -2.21 -3.34 -6.23
C ARG A 22 -2.96 -3.74 -4.96
N GLN A 23 -4.20 -4.21 -5.08
CA GLN A 23 -4.99 -4.69 -3.94
C GLN A 23 -4.33 -5.90 -3.24
N LEU A 24 -3.82 -6.85 -4.03
CA LEU A 24 -3.08 -7.99 -3.51
C LEU A 24 -1.80 -7.54 -2.78
N TYR A 25 -1.00 -6.69 -3.42
CA TYR A 25 0.20 -6.12 -2.82
C TYR A 25 -0.10 -5.43 -1.49
N TYR A 26 -1.16 -4.63 -1.43
CA TYR A 26 -1.62 -3.98 -0.21
C TYR A 26 -2.06 -4.95 0.90
N ALA A 27 -2.70 -6.06 0.54
CA ALA A 27 -3.05 -7.11 1.50
C ALA A 27 -1.79 -7.78 2.07
N VAL A 28 -0.80 -8.07 1.22
CA VAL A 28 0.49 -8.66 1.63
C VAL A 28 1.28 -7.71 2.53
N VAL A 29 1.36 -6.42 2.21
CA VAL A 29 2.06 -5.41 3.02
C VAL A 29 1.52 -5.32 4.44
N LEU A 30 0.22 -5.56 4.64
CA LEU A 30 -0.43 -5.52 5.96
C LEU A 30 -0.59 -6.89 6.60
N LEU A 31 -0.12 -7.96 5.95
CA LEU A 31 -0.26 -9.32 6.46
C LEU A 31 0.50 -9.48 7.77
N GLY A 32 -0.17 -10.00 8.81
CA GLY A 32 0.42 -10.14 10.14
C GLY A 32 0.51 -8.85 10.95
N HIS A 33 0.11 -7.70 10.40
CA HIS A 33 0.10 -6.43 11.11
C HIS A 33 -1.30 -6.06 11.61
N SER A 34 -1.34 -5.49 12.81
CA SER A 34 -2.57 -5.03 13.47
C SER A 34 -2.45 -3.57 13.87
N CYS A 35 -3.58 -2.89 14.09
CA CYS A 35 -3.55 -1.50 14.49
C CYS A 35 -2.81 -1.33 15.83
N PRO A 36 -1.78 -0.45 15.91
CA PRO A 36 -1.02 -0.25 17.13
C PRO A 36 -1.83 0.41 18.26
N ARG A 37 -3.01 0.97 17.95
CA ARG A 37 -3.88 1.61 18.96
C ARG A 37 -4.94 0.68 19.54
N CYS A 38 -5.48 -0.26 18.77
CA CYS A 38 -6.63 -1.06 19.19
C CYS A 38 -6.59 -2.53 18.74
N GLY A 39 -5.52 -2.99 18.10
CA GLY A 39 -5.41 -4.36 17.58
C GLY A 39 -6.31 -4.67 16.37
N GLY A 40 -7.13 -3.72 15.90
CA GLY A 40 -8.05 -3.93 14.79
C GLY A 40 -7.35 -4.11 13.42
N LYS A 41 -8.09 -4.70 12.47
CA LYS A 41 -7.60 -4.93 11.09
C LYS A 41 -7.31 -3.62 10.36
N LEU A 42 -6.24 -3.64 9.57
CA LEU A 42 -5.79 -2.52 8.77
C LEU A 42 -6.27 -2.65 7.32
N ALA A 43 -6.38 -1.51 6.63
CA ALA A 43 -6.60 -1.44 5.19
C ALA A 43 -5.73 -0.35 4.59
N MET A 44 -5.09 -0.61 3.45
CA MET A 44 -4.44 0.43 2.68
C MET A 44 -5.51 1.35 2.08
N VAL A 45 -5.30 2.66 2.18
CA VAL A 45 -6.19 3.69 1.60
C VAL A 45 -5.50 4.48 0.49
N ALA A 46 -4.16 4.54 0.51
CA ALA A 46 -3.32 5.09 -0.54
C ALA A 46 -1.90 4.50 -0.38
N GLU A 47 -1.03 4.75 -1.36
CA GLU A 47 0.40 4.46 -1.21
C GLU A 47 0.96 5.19 0.01
N GLY A 48 1.74 4.47 0.83
CA GLY A 48 2.27 5.01 2.09
C GLY A 48 1.22 5.34 3.16
N ARG A 49 -0.04 4.91 3.01
CA ARG A 49 -1.08 5.21 4.01
C ARG A 49 -2.06 4.06 4.20
N CYS A 50 -2.14 3.57 5.44
CA CYS A 50 -3.17 2.65 5.88
C CYS A 50 -4.10 3.31 6.90
N ARG A 51 -5.26 2.69 7.14
CA ARG A 51 -6.25 3.09 8.14
C ARG A 51 -6.78 1.85 8.86
N CYS A 52 -6.94 1.95 10.18
CA CYS A 52 -7.63 0.94 10.96
C CYS A 52 -9.13 0.96 10.65
N ARG A 53 -9.70 -0.21 10.39
CA ARG A 53 -11.15 -0.36 10.14
C ARG A 53 -12.00 -0.16 11.39
N SER A 54 -11.44 -0.38 12.58
CA SER A 54 -12.16 -0.30 13.84
C SER A 54 -12.14 1.10 14.46
N CYS A 55 -10.97 1.73 14.57
CA CYS A 55 -10.82 3.04 15.25
C CYS A 55 -10.50 4.21 14.30
N GLY A 56 -10.37 3.96 12.99
CA GLY A 56 -10.08 5.00 12.00
C GLY A 56 -8.67 5.58 12.04
N HIS A 57 -7.79 5.11 12.94
CA HIS A 57 -6.42 5.60 13.03
C HIS A 57 -5.66 5.35 11.71
N GLY A 58 -5.15 6.42 11.10
CA GLY A 58 -4.39 6.36 9.86
C GLY A 58 -2.91 6.68 10.08
N PHE A 59 -2.04 5.92 9.42
CA PHE A 59 -0.59 6.06 9.53
C PHE A 59 0.11 5.41 8.32
N ASP A 60 1.41 5.68 8.19
CA ASP A 60 2.26 5.07 7.17
C ASP A 60 2.77 3.69 7.65
N PRO A 61 2.37 2.58 7.00
CA PRO A 61 2.76 1.24 7.43
C PRO A 61 4.26 0.96 7.22
N THR A 62 4.90 1.62 6.25
CA THR A 62 6.34 1.50 6.00
C THR A 62 7.12 2.03 7.19
N VAL A 63 6.77 3.23 7.65
CA VAL A 63 7.38 3.85 8.85
C VAL A 63 7.07 3.06 10.12
N ALA A 64 5.83 2.57 10.26
CA ALA A 64 5.39 1.91 11.47
C ALA A 64 6.01 0.51 11.68
N PHE A 65 6.08 -0.29 10.61
CA PHE A 65 6.38 -1.72 10.72
C PHE A 65 7.74 -2.11 10.16
N GLN A 66 8.23 -1.43 9.12
CA GLN A 66 9.48 -1.84 8.49
C GLN A 66 10.70 -1.34 9.28
N ARG A 67 11.79 -2.10 9.13
CA ARG A 67 13.13 -1.77 9.62
C ARG A 67 14.08 -1.77 8.45
N CYS A 68 15.11 -0.93 8.50
CA CYS A 68 16.14 -0.94 7.48
C CYS A 68 16.85 -2.31 7.47
N PRO A 69 16.94 -3.00 6.33
CA PRO A 69 17.60 -4.31 6.28
C PRO A 69 19.11 -4.23 6.50
N ALA A 70 19.73 -3.06 6.27
CA ALA A 70 21.17 -2.88 6.42
C ALA A 70 21.59 -2.55 7.87
N CYS A 71 20.86 -1.67 8.56
CA CYS A 71 21.22 -1.18 9.90
C CYS A 71 20.20 -1.50 11.00
N GLY A 72 19.03 -2.06 10.67
CA GLY A 72 17.94 -2.31 11.62
C GLY A 72 17.20 -1.06 12.09
N GLY A 73 17.60 0.14 11.64
CA GLY A 73 17.04 1.42 12.05
C GLY A 73 15.55 1.59 11.72
N LYS A 74 14.88 2.47 12.47
CA LYS A 74 13.49 2.83 12.21
C LYS A 74 13.42 3.74 10.98
N LEU A 75 12.49 3.46 10.07
CA LEU A 75 12.30 4.31 8.90
C LEU A 75 11.59 5.61 9.27
N VAL A 76 11.98 6.70 8.62
CA VAL A 76 11.28 7.99 8.62
C VAL A 76 11.06 8.44 7.17
N LEU A 77 9.88 8.96 6.88
CA LEU A 77 9.60 9.57 5.57
C LEU A 77 10.05 11.04 5.60
N ARG A 78 11.09 11.36 4.82
CA ARG A 78 11.44 12.74 4.45
C ARG A 78 10.82 13.06 3.09
N VAL A 79 11.28 14.12 2.43
CA VAL A 79 10.76 14.56 1.12
C VAL A 79 10.82 13.41 0.09
N ARG A 80 9.68 12.71 -0.07
CA ARG A 80 9.47 11.55 -0.97
C ARG A 80 10.48 10.41 -0.83
N ARG A 81 11.19 10.30 0.30
CA ARG A 81 12.23 9.28 0.51
C ARG A 81 12.16 8.73 1.93
N TYR A 82 12.15 7.41 2.05
CA TYR A 82 12.35 6.74 3.33
C TYR A 82 13.85 6.71 3.67
N GLN A 83 14.16 7.06 4.91
CA GLN A 83 15.52 7.10 5.45
C GLN A 83 15.54 6.38 6.81
N CYS A 84 16.69 5.85 7.20
CA CYS A 84 16.91 5.16 8.47
C CYS A 84 18.09 5.78 9.23
#